data_AF-A0A1V8TAZ8-F1
#
_entry.id   AF-A0A1V8TAZ8-F1
#
_cell.length_a   1.000
_cell.length_b   1.000
_cell.length_c   1.000
_cell.angle_alpha   90.00
_cell.angle_beta   90.00
_cell.angle_gamma   90.00
#
_symmetry.space_group_name_H-M   'P 1'
#
loop_
_entity.id
_entity.type
_entity.pdbx_description
1 polymer ?
#
loop_
_entity_poly.entity_id
_entity_poly.type
_entity_poly.pdbx_seq_one_letter_code
_entity_poly.pdbx_strand_id
1 'polypeptide(L)'
;MQLTSWTSGRPGGVVKGEASHSSCGNAPQDHVAVVIKTGASEADEKLPTLLNTTLSCVENLLIVSDLDADFHGYHMHDVLANVSPAVKATHPAFEIYREQIRLRDAGATLQQLSTSARDQSDSHKAAWELDKFKFLHMLNTINVEMPGKDWYVFIEADTYLVWPNLMAWLGQLDARQKLHIGSPSFMAGTKFNHGGSGFVMSGPVVRAFATEHAGMAQQWDERMSKECCGDYVLALALTELGIPVSGAWPMLSGEQPIFTPYGPAVWCQPVITMHHVDSNVVDSMWAFEKQFAAQQRPLLFKDLYEHFLPQGLPSSRSEWDNRCPGSVFDIRDPLPEDTKMSNEAPECPFLPIFETFRKEIDEHHERRERVIKASRDITASSKKIIFTLHRLRTIGQPLPDLITKANKPYTADITTKLTLIGPDLQGRNADRYARQISSGLQEYIEAASFQYYLETGTLLTYANASETVRSLCTGEAKVELGYEDYILGLYDFTGEVMKFGITAMATSGTIPISGPGRTLLTDLRALRAGLEGVRFGGSLVAREVEKKAEVMRVSVEKVEKALYGLTVRAGERPKGWMPSEGDGGRGEGVEV
;
A
#
# COMPACT_ATOMS: atom_id res chain seq x y z
N MET A 1 -43.93 -33.99 8.39
CA MET A 1 -43.98 -32.53 8.14
C MET A 1 -43.70 -31.86 9.48
N GLN A 2 -42.79 -30.88 9.51
CA GLN A 2 -42.21 -30.20 10.68
C GLN A 2 -41.14 -30.99 11.47
N LEU A 3 -39.88 -30.69 11.13
CA LEU A 3 -38.68 -31.04 11.88
C LEU A 3 -38.57 -30.10 13.09
N THR A 4 -38.30 -30.72 14.24
CA THR A 4 -38.12 -30.15 15.57
C THR A 4 -36.83 -29.35 15.68
N SER A 5 -36.93 -28.17 16.29
CA SER A 5 -35.86 -27.22 16.60
C SER A 5 -34.82 -27.81 17.54
N TRP A 6 -33.55 -27.77 17.11
CA TRP A 6 -32.38 -28.02 17.95
C TRP A 6 -32.06 -26.76 18.76
N THR A 7 -31.99 -26.92 20.09
CA THR A 7 -31.47 -25.92 21.03
C THR A 7 -29.95 -25.82 20.88
N SER A 8 -29.43 -24.67 20.46
CA SER A 8 -28.00 -24.39 20.47
C SER A 8 -27.52 -24.11 21.90
N GLY A 9 -26.55 -24.90 22.33
CA GLY A 9 -25.82 -24.72 23.57
C GLY A 9 -24.99 -23.43 23.56
N ARG A 10 -24.80 -22.88 24.75
CA ARG A 10 -23.88 -21.76 25.03
C ARG A 10 -22.48 -22.09 24.50
N PRO A 11 -21.79 -21.19 23.80
CA PRO A 11 -20.37 -21.35 23.55
C PRO A 11 -19.63 -21.27 24.89
N GLY A 12 -18.81 -22.28 25.17
CA GLY A 12 -17.96 -22.35 26.35
C GLY A 12 -17.01 -21.16 26.40
N GLY A 13 -16.80 -20.64 27.61
CA GLY A 13 -15.83 -19.59 27.87
C GLY A 13 -14.44 -20.01 27.41
N VAL A 14 -13.82 -19.16 26.61
CA VAL A 14 -12.40 -19.23 26.30
C VAL A 14 -11.65 -19.05 27.62
N VAL A 15 -10.89 -20.06 28.02
CA VAL A 15 -9.93 -19.95 29.11
C VAL A 15 -8.81 -19.04 28.61
N LYS A 16 -8.93 -17.73 28.89
CA LYS A 16 -7.83 -16.77 28.72
C LYS A 16 -6.69 -17.22 29.63
N GLY A 17 -5.51 -17.46 29.05
CA GLY A 17 -4.31 -17.77 29.81
C GLY A 17 -3.99 -16.64 30.79
N GLU A 18 -3.72 -16.99 32.03
CA GLU A 18 -3.31 -16.08 33.11
C GLU A 18 -1.93 -15.46 32.81
N ALA A 19 -1.90 -14.43 31.97
CA ALA A 19 -0.76 -13.54 31.79
C ALA A 19 -1.12 -12.16 32.34
N SER A 20 -0.82 -11.95 33.62
CA SER A 20 -0.82 -10.69 34.39
C SER A 20 -1.72 -9.54 33.90
N HIS A 21 -2.99 -9.53 34.33
CA HIS A 21 -3.93 -8.40 34.19
C HIS A 21 -3.47 -7.07 34.82
N SER A 22 -2.31 -7.03 35.50
CA SER A 22 -1.83 -5.84 36.22
C SER A 22 -1.44 -4.67 35.31
N SER A 23 -1.08 -4.90 34.04
CA SER A 23 -0.69 -3.83 33.11
C SER A 23 -1.88 -3.13 32.44
N CYS A 24 -3.08 -3.73 32.45
CA CYS A 24 -4.27 -3.19 31.79
C CYS A 24 -5.01 -2.12 32.62
N GLY A 25 -4.60 -1.92 33.88
CA GLY A 25 -5.32 -1.06 34.83
C GLY A 25 -6.63 -1.68 35.34
N ASN A 26 -7.21 -1.04 36.37
CA ASN A 26 -8.39 -1.56 37.08
C ASN A 26 -9.70 -0.84 36.71
N ALA A 27 -9.72 -0.02 35.65
CA ALA A 27 -10.91 0.71 35.24
C ALA A 27 -11.98 -0.26 34.69
N PRO A 28 -13.27 -0.12 35.07
CA PRO A 28 -14.35 -0.88 34.45
C PRO A 28 -14.36 -0.70 32.94
N GLN A 29 -14.53 -1.78 32.18
CA GLN A 29 -14.44 -1.76 30.70
C GLN A 29 -15.77 -2.05 29.99
N ASP A 30 -16.80 -2.45 30.74
CA ASP A 30 -18.09 -2.93 30.24
C ASP A 30 -18.82 -1.94 29.32
N HIS A 31 -18.57 -0.64 29.51
CA HIS A 31 -19.17 0.45 28.76
C HIS A 31 -18.37 0.90 27.53
N VAL A 32 -17.17 0.33 27.29
CA VAL A 32 -16.30 0.65 26.15
C VAL A 32 -16.21 -0.55 25.21
N ALA A 33 -16.37 -0.32 23.92
CA ALA A 33 -16.11 -1.27 22.85
C ALA A 33 -14.95 -0.84 21.98
N VAL A 34 -14.08 -1.78 21.60
CA VAL A 34 -13.06 -1.59 20.58
C VAL A 34 -13.47 -2.31 19.31
N VAL A 35 -13.43 -1.59 18.20
CA VAL A 35 -13.78 -2.08 16.87
C VAL A 35 -12.50 -2.06 16.02
N ILE A 36 -12.00 -3.23 15.66
CA ILE A 36 -10.86 -3.36 14.74
C ILE A 36 -11.38 -3.50 13.33
N LYS A 37 -10.99 -2.59 12.43
CA LYS A 37 -11.19 -2.72 10.99
C LYS A 37 -9.95 -3.36 10.36
N THR A 38 -10.15 -4.41 9.57
CA THR A 38 -9.08 -5.10 8.84
C THR A 38 -9.53 -5.51 7.44
N GLY A 39 -8.60 -5.79 6.53
CA GLY A 39 -8.85 -6.65 5.37
C GLY A 39 -8.65 -8.14 5.69
N ALA A 40 -9.40 -9.02 5.04
CA ALA A 40 -9.21 -10.47 5.17
C ALA A 40 -7.83 -10.92 4.68
N SER A 41 -7.31 -10.22 3.66
CA SER A 41 -5.98 -10.46 3.07
C SER A 41 -4.79 -10.03 3.95
N GLU A 42 -5.00 -9.26 5.02
CA GLU A 42 -3.93 -8.82 5.92
C GLU A 42 -4.14 -9.28 7.37
N ALA A 43 -5.30 -9.85 7.69
CA ALA A 43 -5.69 -10.25 9.04
C ALA A 43 -4.68 -11.24 9.67
N ASP A 44 -4.24 -12.26 8.92
CA ASP A 44 -3.31 -13.29 9.38
C ASP A 44 -1.93 -12.72 9.76
N GLU A 45 -1.49 -11.67 9.06
CA GLU A 45 -0.20 -11.03 9.30
C GLU A 45 -0.25 -10.06 10.49
N LYS A 46 -1.31 -9.26 10.57
CA LYS A 46 -1.34 -8.07 11.45
C LYS A 46 -2.04 -8.31 12.78
N LEU A 47 -3.17 -9.04 12.79
CA LEU A 47 -3.99 -9.19 13.99
C LEU A 47 -3.37 -10.04 15.12
N PRO A 48 -2.63 -11.14 14.88
CA PRO A 48 -2.18 -12.01 15.97
C PRO A 48 -1.37 -11.26 17.02
N THR A 49 -0.48 -10.37 16.59
CA THR A 49 0.37 -9.60 17.51
C THR A 49 -0.47 -8.64 18.33
N LEU A 50 -1.42 -7.91 17.73
CA LEU A 50 -2.31 -7.01 18.48
C LEU A 50 -3.16 -7.75 19.51
N LEU A 51 -3.76 -8.89 19.12
CA LEU A 51 -4.61 -9.72 19.99
C LEU A 51 -3.85 -10.30 21.19
N ASN A 52 -2.61 -10.72 20.98
CA ASN A 52 -1.77 -11.30 22.03
C ASN A 52 -1.03 -10.23 22.88
N THR A 53 -1.16 -8.95 22.53
CA THR A 53 -0.49 -7.84 23.23
C THR A 53 -1.51 -6.85 23.79
N THR A 54 -1.59 -5.63 23.28
CA THR A 54 -2.45 -4.56 23.79
C THR A 54 -3.92 -4.97 23.87
N LEU A 55 -4.44 -5.68 22.86
CA LEU A 55 -5.86 -6.03 22.83
C LEU A 55 -6.23 -7.19 23.76
N SER A 56 -5.25 -7.86 24.37
CA SER A 56 -5.51 -8.79 25.47
C SER A 56 -6.18 -8.10 26.67
N CYS A 57 -5.96 -6.79 26.82
CA CYS A 57 -6.59 -5.95 27.83
C CYS A 57 -8.06 -5.63 27.55
N VAL A 58 -8.55 -5.86 26.33
CA VAL A 58 -9.89 -5.45 25.88
C VAL A 58 -10.89 -6.58 26.11
N GLU A 59 -11.97 -6.27 26.83
CA GLU A 59 -13.09 -7.20 27.04
C GLU A 59 -14.09 -7.22 25.88
N ASN A 60 -14.55 -6.04 25.44
CA ASN A 60 -15.54 -5.90 24.37
C ASN A 60 -14.83 -5.59 23.04
N LEU A 61 -14.43 -6.64 22.32
CA LEU A 61 -13.75 -6.54 21.04
C LEU A 61 -14.64 -7.00 19.90
N LEU A 62 -14.80 -6.16 18.87
CA LEU A 62 -15.48 -6.48 17.62
C LEU A 62 -14.48 -6.39 16.47
N ILE A 63 -14.39 -7.43 15.62
CA ILE A 63 -13.53 -7.42 14.43
C ILE A 63 -14.41 -7.30 13.19
N VAL A 64 -14.24 -6.22 12.43
CA VAL A 64 -14.96 -5.98 11.18
C VAL A 64 -14.02 -6.10 9.98
N SER A 65 -14.50 -6.74 8.92
CA SER A 65 -13.70 -7.18 7.77
C SER A 65 -14.44 -7.02 6.44
N ASP A 66 -13.73 -7.25 5.34
CA ASP A 66 -14.28 -7.47 4.00
C ASP A 66 -14.57 -8.96 3.69
N LEU A 67 -14.48 -9.84 4.68
CA LEU A 67 -14.86 -11.25 4.56
C LEU A 67 -15.30 -11.79 5.91
N ASP A 68 -16.33 -12.63 5.87
CA ASP A 68 -16.88 -13.35 7.02
C ASP A 68 -16.03 -14.61 7.26
N ALA A 69 -15.37 -14.66 8.41
CA ALA A 69 -14.44 -15.73 8.75
C ALA A 69 -14.21 -15.84 10.26
N ASP A 70 -13.87 -17.06 10.72
CA ASP A 70 -13.36 -17.26 12.07
C ASP A 70 -11.83 -17.16 12.08
N PHE A 71 -11.29 -16.48 13.09
CA PHE A 71 -9.87 -16.19 13.24
C PHE A 71 -9.43 -16.33 14.71
N HIS A 72 -8.63 -17.35 15.01
CA HIS A 72 -8.07 -17.61 16.36
C HIS A 72 -9.08 -17.48 17.53
N GLY A 73 -10.32 -17.95 17.33
CA GLY A 73 -11.38 -17.89 18.36
C GLY A 73 -12.16 -16.58 18.40
N TYR A 74 -11.87 -15.65 17.50
CA TYR A 74 -12.65 -14.45 17.22
C TYR A 74 -13.41 -14.61 15.91
N HIS A 75 -14.57 -13.97 15.81
CA HIS A 75 -15.34 -13.91 14.57
C HIS A 75 -15.10 -12.57 13.88
N MET A 76 -14.76 -12.62 12.59
CA MET A 76 -14.59 -11.45 11.72
C MET A 76 -15.87 -11.25 10.93
N HIS A 77 -16.54 -10.11 11.16
CA HIS A 77 -17.83 -9.82 10.53
C HIS A 77 -17.64 -9.13 9.16
N ASP A 78 -18.23 -9.69 8.10
CA ASP A 78 -18.26 -9.04 6.78
C ASP A 78 -19.22 -7.83 6.80
N VAL A 79 -18.65 -6.62 6.82
CA VAL A 79 -19.46 -5.39 6.75
C VAL A 79 -19.83 -5.02 5.32
N LEU A 80 -19.15 -5.58 4.32
CA LEU A 80 -19.42 -5.32 2.90
C LEU A 80 -20.60 -6.14 2.37
N ALA A 81 -21.02 -7.18 3.09
CA ALA A 81 -22.25 -7.92 2.80
C ALA A 81 -23.47 -7.01 2.62
N ASN A 82 -23.53 -5.91 3.37
CA ASN A 82 -24.64 -4.96 3.40
C ASN A 82 -24.57 -3.82 2.37
N VAL A 83 -23.47 -3.73 1.61
CA VAL A 83 -23.34 -2.78 0.49
C VAL A 83 -24.34 -3.14 -0.61
N SER A 84 -24.91 -2.13 -1.25
CA SER A 84 -25.93 -2.28 -2.28
C SER A 84 -25.50 -3.25 -3.40
N PRO A 85 -26.39 -4.16 -3.83
CA PRO A 85 -26.06 -5.12 -4.89
C PRO A 85 -25.58 -4.46 -6.20
N ALA A 86 -26.11 -3.28 -6.53
CA ALA A 86 -25.71 -2.53 -7.71
C ALA A 86 -24.25 -2.09 -7.66
N VAL A 87 -23.80 -1.52 -6.54
CA VAL A 87 -22.39 -1.13 -6.36
C VAL A 87 -21.49 -2.36 -6.32
N LYS A 88 -21.88 -3.41 -5.60
CA LYS A 88 -21.12 -4.67 -5.57
C LYS A 88 -20.96 -5.31 -6.95
N ALA A 89 -21.95 -5.18 -7.83
CA ALA A 89 -21.89 -5.75 -9.18
C ALA A 89 -21.08 -4.93 -10.18
N THR A 90 -21.06 -3.60 -10.03
CA THR A 90 -20.54 -2.69 -11.05
C THR A 90 -19.21 -2.03 -10.70
N HIS A 91 -18.90 -1.86 -9.40
CA HIS A 91 -17.72 -1.15 -8.97
C HIS A 91 -16.47 -2.07 -8.99
N PRO A 92 -15.36 -1.69 -9.66
CA PRO A 92 -14.17 -2.53 -9.81
C PRO A 92 -13.55 -3.00 -8.48
N ALA A 93 -13.61 -2.17 -7.42
CA ALA A 93 -13.04 -2.53 -6.12
C ALA A 93 -13.64 -3.83 -5.54
N PHE A 94 -14.87 -4.20 -5.92
CA PHE A 94 -15.51 -5.43 -5.44
C PHE A 94 -15.04 -6.70 -6.18
N GLU A 95 -14.14 -6.61 -7.16
CA GLU A 95 -13.51 -7.78 -7.78
C GLU A 95 -12.76 -8.62 -6.74
N ILE A 96 -11.95 -7.98 -5.89
CA ILE A 96 -11.23 -8.66 -4.82
C ILE A 96 -12.20 -9.26 -3.81
N TYR A 97 -13.25 -8.53 -3.43
CA TYR A 97 -14.28 -9.03 -2.51
C TYR A 97 -14.92 -10.34 -3.02
N ARG A 98 -15.32 -10.38 -4.30
CA ARG A 98 -15.91 -11.57 -4.91
C ARG A 98 -14.92 -12.73 -4.98
N GLU A 99 -13.66 -12.44 -5.28
CA GLU A 99 -12.62 -13.47 -5.33
C GLU A 99 -12.30 -14.03 -3.94
N GLN A 100 -12.26 -13.20 -2.90
CA GLN A 100 -12.10 -13.65 -1.51
C GLN A 100 -13.25 -14.59 -1.09
N ILE A 101 -14.49 -14.25 -1.43
CA ILE A 101 -15.65 -15.12 -1.18
C ILE A 101 -15.50 -16.44 -1.94
N ARG A 102 -15.14 -16.40 -3.23
CA ARG A 102 -14.96 -17.61 -4.04
C ARG A 102 -13.90 -18.54 -3.45
N LEU A 103 -12.77 -17.98 -3.00
CA LEU A 103 -11.68 -18.73 -2.38
C LEU A 103 -12.11 -19.32 -1.02
N ARG A 104 -12.82 -18.55 -0.19
CA ARG A 104 -13.39 -19.01 1.08
C ARG A 104 -14.37 -20.16 0.86
N ASP A 105 -15.29 -20.03 -0.08
CA ASP A 105 -16.27 -21.06 -0.44
C ASP A 105 -15.59 -22.33 -1.01
N ALA A 106 -14.38 -22.18 -1.57
CA ALA A 106 -13.53 -23.29 -2.00
C ALA A 106 -12.66 -23.88 -0.87
N GLY A 107 -12.80 -23.41 0.38
CA GLY A 107 -12.09 -23.92 1.55
C GLY A 107 -10.73 -23.27 1.81
N ALA A 108 -10.42 -22.13 1.19
CA ALA A 108 -9.18 -21.41 1.47
C ALA A 108 -9.16 -20.83 2.89
N THR A 109 -7.99 -20.92 3.53
CA THR A 109 -7.70 -20.29 4.83
C THR A 109 -7.36 -18.81 4.67
N LEU A 110 -7.47 -18.03 5.76
CA LEU A 110 -7.06 -16.62 5.78
C LEU A 110 -5.58 -16.44 5.38
N GLN A 111 -4.70 -17.33 5.85
CA GLN A 111 -3.29 -17.34 5.44
C GLN A 111 -3.12 -17.48 3.91
N GLN A 112 -3.90 -18.35 3.27
CA GLN A 112 -3.87 -18.54 1.81
C GLN A 112 -4.42 -17.33 1.05
N LEU A 113 -5.39 -16.61 1.64
CA LEU A 113 -5.89 -15.35 1.09
C LEU A 113 -4.81 -14.27 1.16
N SER A 114 -4.09 -14.17 2.28
CA SER A 114 -2.96 -13.26 2.44
C SER A 114 -1.83 -13.51 1.45
N THR A 115 -1.44 -14.77 1.24
CA THR A 115 -0.40 -15.10 0.25
C THR A 115 -0.85 -14.76 -1.17
N SER A 116 -2.10 -15.05 -1.52
CA SER A 116 -2.66 -14.79 -2.85
C SER A 116 -2.76 -13.30 -3.18
N ALA A 117 -3.00 -12.46 -2.16
CA ALA A 117 -3.03 -11.01 -2.30
C ALA A 117 -1.62 -10.42 -2.50
N ARG A 118 -0.60 -10.96 -1.84
CA ARG A 118 0.80 -10.50 -1.96
C ARG A 118 1.39 -10.73 -3.36
N ASP A 119 0.96 -11.79 -4.04
CA ASP A 119 1.47 -12.15 -5.38
C ASP A 119 0.89 -11.26 -6.50
N GLN A 120 -0.07 -10.39 -6.20
CA GLN A 120 -0.72 -9.49 -7.16
C GLN A 120 -0.24 -8.06 -6.97
N SER A 121 0.56 -7.52 -7.90
CA SER A 121 1.17 -6.18 -7.79
C SER A 121 0.18 -5.01 -7.70
N ASP A 122 -1.08 -5.20 -8.10
CA ASP A 122 -2.15 -4.20 -8.05
C ASP A 122 -3.08 -4.36 -6.81
N SER A 123 -2.83 -5.36 -5.94
CA SER A 123 -3.74 -5.72 -4.85
C SER A 123 -3.85 -4.64 -3.78
N HIS A 124 -2.77 -3.92 -3.45
CA HIS A 124 -2.80 -2.92 -2.38
C HIS A 124 -3.74 -1.76 -2.70
N LYS A 125 -3.69 -1.23 -3.93
CA LYS A 125 -4.59 -0.15 -4.35
C LYS A 125 -6.05 -0.62 -4.39
N ALA A 126 -6.29 -1.83 -4.90
CA ALA A 126 -7.65 -2.37 -4.99
C ALA A 126 -8.22 -2.73 -3.61
N ALA A 127 -7.40 -3.21 -2.67
CA ALA A 127 -7.78 -3.43 -1.28
C ALA A 127 -8.12 -2.11 -0.57
N TRP A 128 -7.32 -1.06 -0.79
CA TRP A 128 -7.61 0.28 -0.27
C TRP A 128 -8.90 0.89 -0.84
N GLU A 129 -9.15 0.74 -2.14
CA GLU A 129 -10.40 1.18 -2.78
C GLU A 129 -11.63 0.40 -2.31
N LEU A 130 -11.46 -0.86 -1.87
CA LEU A 130 -12.53 -1.66 -1.27
C LEU A 130 -12.79 -1.23 0.18
N ASP A 131 -11.73 -0.91 0.91
CA ASP A 131 -11.77 -0.60 2.33
C ASP A 131 -12.67 0.61 2.67
N LYS A 132 -12.75 1.61 1.78
CA LYS A 132 -13.60 2.80 1.98
C LYS A 132 -15.08 2.46 2.24
N PHE A 133 -15.59 1.36 1.68
CA PHE A 133 -16.97 0.94 1.88
C PHE A 133 -17.25 0.39 3.29
N LYS A 134 -16.23 0.04 4.08
CA LYS A 134 -16.42 -0.49 5.44
C LYS A 134 -16.90 0.56 6.44
N PHE A 135 -16.53 1.83 6.26
CA PHE A 135 -16.68 2.88 7.28
C PHE A 135 -18.11 3.16 7.71
N LEU A 136 -19.07 3.19 6.78
CA LEU A 136 -20.48 3.41 7.14
C LEU A 136 -21.14 2.10 7.58
N HIS A 137 -20.85 1.00 6.89
CA HIS A 137 -21.49 -0.29 7.16
C HIS A 137 -21.05 -0.91 8.49
N MET A 138 -19.84 -0.64 8.97
CA MET A 138 -19.42 -1.09 10.30
C MET A 138 -20.29 -0.51 11.42
N LEU A 139 -20.86 0.69 11.26
CA LEU A 139 -21.78 1.26 12.25
C LEU A 139 -23.08 0.46 12.35
N ASN A 140 -23.56 -0.09 11.22
CA ASN A 140 -24.71 -0.99 11.22
C ASN A 140 -24.38 -2.31 11.93
N THR A 141 -23.21 -2.89 11.65
CA THR A 141 -22.77 -4.12 12.32
C THR A 141 -22.61 -3.92 13.82
N ILE A 142 -22.01 -2.81 14.26
CA ILE A 142 -21.91 -2.46 15.69
C ILE A 142 -23.29 -2.41 16.35
N ASN A 143 -24.28 -1.82 15.68
CA ASN A 143 -25.63 -1.69 16.21
C ASN A 143 -26.33 -3.05 16.42
N VAL A 144 -25.87 -4.10 15.73
CA VAL A 144 -26.40 -5.46 15.87
C VAL A 144 -25.57 -6.27 16.86
N GLU A 145 -24.26 -6.30 16.67
CA GLU A 145 -23.34 -7.21 17.36
C GLU A 145 -22.89 -6.69 18.73
N MET A 146 -22.81 -5.36 18.88
CA MET A 146 -22.30 -4.73 20.10
C MET A 146 -23.08 -3.46 20.48
N PRO A 147 -24.42 -3.50 20.60
CA PRO A 147 -25.22 -2.33 20.89
C PRO A 147 -25.03 -1.82 22.33
N GLY A 148 -25.39 -0.56 22.54
CA GLY A 148 -25.62 0.00 23.88
C GLY A 148 -24.38 0.37 24.69
N LYS A 149 -23.19 0.42 24.08
CA LYS A 149 -21.98 0.93 24.74
C LYS A 149 -21.96 2.45 24.79
N ASP A 150 -21.29 2.99 25.80
CA ASP A 150 -21.07 4.42 25.97
C ASP A 150 -20.04 4.95 24.98
N TRP A 151 -19.01 4.14 24.70
CA TRP A 151 -17.92 4.49 23.80
C TRP A 151 -17.62 3.36 22.82
N TYR A 152 -17.38 3.74 21.56
CA TYR A 152 -16.87 2.88 20.50
C TYR A 152 -15.54 3.46 20.00
N VAL A 153 -14.47 2.70 20.15
CA VAL A 153 -13.11 3.07 19.77
C VAL A 153 -12.72 2.28 18.53
N PHE A 154 -12.41 2.99 17.46
CA PHE A 154 -12.12 2.41 16.16
C PHE A 154 -10.61 2.45 15.92
N ILE A 155 -10.04 1.30 15.57
CA ILE A 155 -8.63 1.13 15.24
C ILE A 155 -8.48 0.25 13.99
N GLU A 156 -7.32 0.32 13.34
CA GLU A 156 -6.96 -0.58 12.23
C GLU A 156 -6.01 -1.68 12.71
N ALA A 157 -5.78 -2.68 11.85
CA ALA A 157 -4.92 -3.82 12.18
C ALA A 157 -3.43 -3.45 12.37
N ASP A 158 -3.03 -2.21 12.07
CA ASP A 158 -1.69 -1.64 12.30
C ASP A 158 -1.75 -0.36 13.16
N THR A 159 -2.70 -0.32 14.10
CA THR A 159 -2.83 0.75 15.09
C THR A 159 -2.68 0.20 16.51
N TYR A 160 -1.59 0.56 17.19
CA TYR A 160 -1.38 0.25 18.60
C TYR A 160 -2.29 1.11 19.49
N LEU A 161 -2.85 0.51 20.54
CA LEU A 161 -3.70 1.20 21.52
C LEU A 161 -3.04 1.19 22.90
N VAL A 162 -2.86 2.36 23.52
CA VAL A 162 -2.38 2.46 24.91
C VAL A 162 -3.61 2.45 25.83
N TRP A 163 -4.01 1.25 26.25
CA TRP A 163 -5.29 1.03 26.92
C TRP A 163 -5.49 1.86 28.20
N PRO A 164 -4.50 1.97 29.12
CA PRO A 164 -4.67 2.77 30.34
C PRO A 164 -4.88 4.27 30.05
N ASN A 165 -4.20 4.81 29.04
CA ASN A 165 -4.35 6.20 28.63
C ASN A 165 -5.72 6.47 28.00
N LEU A 166 -6.21 5.55 27.14
CA LEU A 166 -7.55 5.63 26.58
C LEU A 166 -8.60 5.70 27.70
N MET A 167 -8.57 4.77 28.65
CA MET A 167 -9.57 4.71 29.72
C MET A 167 -9.55 5.97 30.60
N ALA A 168 -8.35 6.47 30.93
CA ALA A 168 -8.21 7.72 31.68
C ALA A 168 -8.71 8.96 30.90
N TRP A 169 -8.58 8.95 29.58
CA TRP A 169 -9.07 10.02 28.72
C TRP A 169 -10.59 9.98 28.56
N LEU A 170 -11.18 8.81 28.28
CA LEU A 170 -12.63 8.64 28.15
C LEU A 170 -13.38 9.00 29.44
N GLY A 171 -12.79 8.74 30.61
CA GLY A 171 -13.36 9.12 31.90
C GLY A 171 -13.50 10.63 32.12
N GLN A 172 -12.89 11.47 31.27
CA GLN A 172 -13.01 12.93 31.32
C GLN A 172 -14.09 13.49 30.37
N LEU A 173 -14.67 12.64 29.53
CA LEU A 173 -15.62 13.04 28.49
C LEU A 173 -17.06 12.66 28.89
N ASP A 174 -18.04 13.42 28.38
CA ASP A 174 -19.45 13.14 28.61
C ASP A 174 -20.02 12.27 27.48
N ALA A 175 -20.15 10.96 27.73
CA ALA A 175 -20.67 9.98 26.78
C ALA A 175 -22.11 10.23 26.31
N ARG A 176 -22.87 11.10 27.02
CA ARG A 176 -24.25 11.46 26.64
C ARG A 176 -24.30 12.44 25.46
N GLN A 177 -23.19 13.11 25.16
CA GLN A 177 -23.09 14.01 24.01
C GLN A 177 -22.84 13.24 22.73
N LYS A 178 -23.24 13.79 21.57
CA LYS A 178 -22.87 13.24 20.26
C LYS A 178 -21.43 13.63 19.93
N LEU A 179 -20.48 12.76 20.26
CA LEU A 179 -19.05 13.01 20.14
C LEU A 179 -18.44 12.11 19.07
N HIS A 180 -17.84 12.72 18.04
CA HIS A 180 -17.00 12.05 17.06
C HIS A 180 -15.61 12.70 17.09
N ILE A 181 -14.65 12.00 17.69
CA ILE A 181 -13.34 12.56 18.08
C ILE A 181 -12.22 11.74 17.44
N GLY A 182 -11.26 12.39 16.79
CA GLY A 182 -10.14 11.69 16.13
C GLY A 182 -9.00 12.62 15.77
N SER A 183 -8.05 12.15 14.97
CA SER A 183 -6.97 12.99 14.43
C SER A 183 -7.50 13.79 13.24
N PRO A 184 -7.58 15.14 13.30
CA PRO A 184 -8.22 15.92 12.25
C PRO A 184 -7.35 16.01 10.98
N SER A 185 -7.98 15.76 9.84
CA SER A 185 -7.47 15.96 8.48
C SER A 185 -8.45 16.84 7.68
N PHE A 186 -7.99 17.37 6.55
CA PHE A 186 -8.77 18.29 5.73
C PHE A 186 -8.74 17.89 4.26
N MET A 187 -9.92 17.85 3.64
CA MET A 187 -10.08 17.61 2.21
C MET A 187 -11.21 18.48 1.67
N ALA A 188 -10.95 19.20 0.57
CA ALA A 188 -11.93 20.09 -0.07
C ALA A 188 -12.59 21.09 0.92
N GLY A 189 -11.84 21.58 1.91
CA GLY A 189 -12.34 22.50 2.95
C GLY A 189 -13.16 21.84 4.07
N THR A 190 -13.40 20.53 3.99
CA THR A 190 -14.12 19.75 5.00
C THR A 190 -13.12 19.07 5.95
N LYS A 191 -13.37 19.24 7.24
CA LYS A 191 -12.63 18.56 8.31
C LYS A 191 -13.18 17.15 8.50
N PHE A 192 -12.30 16.15 8.62
CA PHE A 192 -12.64 14.77 8.94
C PHE A 192 -11.61 14.17 9.90
N ASN A 193 -11.89 13.03 10.52
CA ASN A 193 -10.93 12.33 11.36
C ASN A 193 -10.23 11.24 10.54
N HIS A 194 -8.90 11.22 10.52
CA HIS A 194 -8.11 10.22 9.82
C HIS A 194 -8.36 8.82 10.39
N GLY A 195 -8.80 7.89 9.54
CA GLY A 195 -9.23 6.54 9.96
C GLY A 195 -8.14 5.73 10.65
N GLY A 196 -6.94 5.68 10.05
CA GLY A 196 -5.81 4.89 10.56
C GLY A 196 -5.29 5.34 11.93
N SER A 197 -5.36 6.64 12.21
CA SER A 197 -5.02 7.19 13.54
C SER A 197 -5.92 6.66 14.65
N GLY A 198 -7.05 6.05 14.29
CA GLY A 198 -8.12 5.71 15.19
C GLY A 198 -8.98 6.92 15.55
N PHE A 199 -10.21 6.62 15.93
CA PHE A 199 -11.19 7.62 16.36
C PHE A 199 -12.17 7.01 17.36
N VAL A 200 -12.88 7.88 18.07
CA VAL A 200 -13.87 7.51 19.08
C VAL A 200 -15.22 8.09 18.73
N MET A 201 -16.26 7.28 18.89
CA MET A 201 -17.65 7.72 18.86
C MET A 201 -18.31 7.43 20.19
N SER A 202 -19.13 8.35 20.67
CA SER A 202 -20.04 8.06 21.77
C SER A 202 -21.25 7.24 21.29
N GLY A 203 -21.89 6.52 22.21
CA GLY A 203 -23.08 5.73 21.93
C GLY A 203 -24.21 6.49 21.23
N PRO A 204 -24.51 7.75 21.59
CA PRO A 204 -25.45 8.59 20.86
C PRO A 204 -25.12 8.81 19.37
N VAL A 205 -23.85 8.81 18.97
CA VAL A 205 -23.47 8.93 17.54
C VAL A 205 -23.83 7.67 16.78
N VAL A 206 -23.45 6.50 17.30
CA VAL A 206 -23.76 5.21 16.67
C VAL A 206 -25.28 5.00 16.59
N ARG A 207 -26.01 5.33 17.65
CA ARG A 207 -27.49 5.27 17.67
C ARG A 207 -28.10 6.21 16.64
N ALA A 208 -27.64 7.45 16.57
CA ALA A 208 -28.13 8.43 15.60
C ALA A 208 -27.94 7.95 14.16
N PHE A 209 -26.77 7.39 13.85
CA PHE A 209 -26.46 6.90 12.51
C PHE A 209 -27.19 5.58 12.17
N ALA A 210 -27.00 4.54 12.98
CA ALA A 210 -27.39 3.17 12.64
C ALA A 210 -28.83 2.80 13.06
N THR A 211 -29.40 3.49 14.05
CA THR A 211 -30.79 3.24 14.52
C THR A 211 -31.76 4.32 14.05
N GLU A 212 -31.49 5.60 14.37
CA GLU A 212 -32.42 6.70 14.06
C GLU A 212 -32.48 6.98 12.55
N HIS A 213 -31.37 6.78 11.84
CA HIS A 213 -31.26 6.93 10.39
C HIS A 213 -30.93 5.58 9.73
N ALA A 214 -31.62 4.51 10.16
CA ALA A 214 -31.44 3.18 9.59
C ALA A 214 -31.51 3.20 8.05
N GLY A 215 -30.52 2.58 7.40
CA GLY A 215 -30.38 2.59 5.94
C GLY A 215 -29.49 3.70 5.38
N MET A 216 -28.98 4.62 6.21
CA MET A 216 -28.09 5.69 5.77
C MET A 216 -26.83 5.15 5.06
N ALA A 217 -26.21 4.09 5.59
CA ALA A 217 -25.03 3.49 4.94
C ALA A 217 -25.29 3.11 3.47
N GLN A 218 -26.41 2.44 3.18
CA GLN A 218 -26.79 2.05 1.82
C GLN A 218 -27.09 3.25 0.91
N GLN A 219 -27.75 4.28 1.44
CA GLN A 219 -28.02 5.52 0.69
C GLN A 219 -26.75 6.22 0.23
N TRP A 220 -25.66 6.02 0.97
CA TRP A 220 -24.36 6.60 0.68
C TRP A 220 -23.47 5.74 -0.23
N ASP A 221 -23.83 4.49 -0.55
CA ASP A 221 -22.99 3.59 -1.34
C ASP A 221 -22.59 4.16 -2.71
N GLU A 222 -23.54 4.79 -3.42
CA GLU A 222 -23.25 5.39 -4.72
C GLU A 222 -22.32 6.61 -4.59
N ARG A 223 -22.51 7.43 -3.54
CA ARG A 223 -21.65 8.58 -3.28
C ARG A 223 -20.25 8.13 -2.88
N MET A 224 -20.15 7.15 -1.98
CA MET A 224 -18.89 6.51 -1.56
C MET A 224 -18.07 6.03 -2.76
N SER A 225 -18.71 5.51 -3.80
CA SER A 225 -18.03 5.05 -5.02
C SER A 225 -17.27 6.15 -5.77
N LYS A 226 -17.67 7.42 -5.61
CA LYS A 226 -17.11 8.59 -6.30
C LYS A 226 -16.08 9.34 -5.45
N GLU A 227 -15.95 8.98 -4.18
CA GLU A 227 -15.06 9.62 -3.22
C GLU A 227 -13.78 8.80 -3.00
N CYS A 228 -12.73 9.46 -2.54
CA CYS A 228 -11.44 8.80 -2.33
C CYS A 228 -11.42 7.89 -1.11
N CYS A 229 -12.10 8.30 -0.02
CA CYS A 229 -11.70 7.90 1.32
C CYS A 229 -12.93 7.68 2.20
N GLY A 230 -13.00 6.55 2.91
CA GLY A 230 -14.17 6.17 3.69
C GLY A 230 -14.35 6.99 4.98
N ASP A 231 -13.26 7.42 5.59
CA ASP A 231 -13.24 8.30 6.77
C ASP A 231 -13.73 9.72 6.46
N TYR A 232 -13.37 10.23 5.28
CA TYR A 232 -13.93 11.47 4.74
C TYR A 232 -15.45 11.36 4.53
N VAL A 233 -15.92 10.27 3.92
CA VAL A 233 -17.35 10.05 3.69
C VAL A 233 -18.11 9.87 5.01
N LEU A 234 -17.51 9.20 5.99
CA LEU A 234 -18.07 9.10 7.34
C LEU A 234 -18.27 10.48 7.96
N ALA A 235 -17.29 11.38 7.86
CA ALA A 235 -17.43 12.75 8.36
C ALA A 235 -18.54 13.52 7.64
N LEU A 236 -18.67 13.37 6.32
CA LEU A 236 -19.76 13.99 5.56
C LEU A 236 -21.13 13.47 6.01
N ALA A 237 -21.28 12.15 6.16
CA ALA A 237 -22.53 11.53 6.60
C ALA A 237 -22.92 11.97 8.02
N LEU A 238 -21.96 12.02 8.94
CA LEU A 238 -22.20 12.53 10.30
C LEU A 238 -22.53 14.03 10.31
N THR A 239 -21.93 14.81 9.42
CA THR A 239 -22.24 16.25 9.29
C THR A 239 -23.67 16.47 8.84
N GLU A 240 -24.22 15.63 7.95
CA GLU A 240 -25.65 15.67 7.58
C GLU A 240 -26.57 15.39 8.77
N LEU A 241 -26.09 14.65 9.78
CA LEU A 241 -26.80 14.41 11.05
C LEU A 241 -26.57 15.51 12.10
N GLY A 242 -25.87 16.60 11.73
CA GLY A 242 -25.50 17.69 12.64
C GLY A 242 -24.46 17.30 13.69
N ILE A 243 -23.64 16.28 13.43
CA ILE A 243 -22.61 15.78 14.35
C ILE A 243 -21.24 16.32 13.90
N PRO A 244 -20.61 17.24 14.64
CA PRO A 244 -19.35 17.85 14.24
C PRO A 244 -18.13 16.95 14.48
N VAL A 245 -17.08 17.19 13.70
CA VAL A 245 -15.77 16.52 13.82
C VAL A 245 -14.90 17.23 14.86
N SER A 246 -14.62 16.54 15.96
CA SER A 246 -13.74 17.01 17.04
C SER A 246 -12.32 16.43 16.89
N GLY A 247 -11.30 17.23 17.22
CA GLY A 247 -9.90 16.82 17.09
C GLY A 247 -9.29 16.40 18.42
N ALA A 248 -8.46 15.36 18.40
CA ALA A 248 -7.67 14.85 19.52
C ALA A 248 -6.21 14.52 19.14
N TRP A 249 -5.72 15.05 18.02
CA TRP A 249 -4.29 15.05 17.73
C TRP A 249 -3.55 15.86 18.82
N PRO A 250 -2.38 15.40 19.30
CA PRO A 250 -1.62 14.24 18.85
C PRO A 250 -1.93 12.94 19.59
N MET A 251 -2.84 12.93 20.57
CA MET A 251 -3.10 11.74 21.39
C MET A 251 -3.56 10.55 20.55
N LEU A 252 -4.43 10.80 19.58
CA LEU A 252 -4.72 9.85 18.51
C LEU A 252 -3.79 10.16 17.33
N SER A 253 -2.74 9.35 17.15
CA SER A 253 -1.66 9.65 16.21
C SER A 253 -1.71 8.79 14.95
N GLY A 254 -1.52 9.44 13.80
CA GLY A 254 -1.30 8.77 12.51
C GLY A 254 0.14 8.31 12.28
N GLU A 255 1.03 8.59 13.22
CA GLU A 255 2.46 8.29 13.12
C GLU A 255 2.84 7.08 13.95
N GLN A 256 3.93 6.42 13.56
CA GLN A 256 4.63 5.47 14.42
C GLN A 256 5.64 6.19 15.34
N PRO A 257 6.12 5.58 16.44
CA PRO A 257 6.95 6.26 17.44
C PRO A 257 8.18 6.99 16.89
N ILE A 258 8.86 6.42 15.90
CA ILE A 258 10.08 7.01 15.33
C ILE A 258 9.83 8.19 14.37
N PHE A 259 8.63 8.31 13.79
CA PHE A 259 8.27 9.39 12.85
C PHE A 259 7.41 10.48 13.50
N THR A 260 7.10 10.33 14.78
CA THR A 260 6.34 11.32 15.52
C THR A 260 7.07 12.69 15.50
N PRO A 261 6.38 13.79 15.17
CA PRO A 261 6.97 15.12 15.16
C PRO A 261 7.10 15.68 16.59
N TYR A 262 8.07 15.14 17.34
CA TYR A 262 8.31 15.55 18.72
C TYR A 262 8.64 17.04 18.80
N GLY A 263 7.85 17.77 19.57
CA GLY A 263 7.98 19.20 19.78
C GLY A 263 7.00 19.68 20.86
N PRO A 264 6.96 20.98 21.19
CA PRO A 264 6.16 21.50 22.31
C PRO A 264 4.67 21.11 22.26
N ALA A 265 4.08 21.03 21.07
CA ALA A 265 2.68 20.62 20.88
C ALA A 265 2.41 19.13 21.17
N VAL A 266 3.44 18.29 21.11
CA VAL A 266 3.34 16.82 21.23
C VAL A 266 3.93 16.31 22.54
N TRP A 267 5.04 16.89 22.99
CA TRP A 267 5.92 16.38 24.05
C TRP A 267 5.20 15.95 25.34
N CYS A 268 4.28 16.78 25.81
CA CYS A 268 3.56 16.57 27.08
C CYS A 268 2.17 15.95 26.91
N GLN A 269 1.79 15.55 25.70
CA GLN A 269 0.49 14.96 25.43
C GLN A 269 0.49 13.45 25.74
N PRO A 270 -0.60 12.89 26.27
CA PRO A 270 -0.76 11.45 26.41
C PRO A 270 -0.80 10.74 25.06
N VAL A 271 -0.21 9.56 24.97
CA VAL A 271 -0.30 8.70 23.79
C VAL A 271 -1.52 7.80 23.93
N ILE A 272 -2.48 7.84 23.02
CA ILE A 272 -3.64 6.92 23.02
C ILE A 272 -3.49 5.90 21.90
N THR A 273 -3.18 6.34 20.67
CA THR A 273 -2.91 5.43 19.55
C THR A 273 -1.66 5.81 18.79
N MET A 274 -1.02 4.81 18.18
CA MET A 274 0.08 4.97 17.23
C MET A 274 -0.21 4.10 16.00
N HIS A 275 -0.22 4.70 14.82
CA HIS A 275 -0.56 4.03 13.55
C HIS A 275 0.69 3.70 12.73
N HIS A 276 0.54 2.93 11.65
CA HIS A 276 1.63 2.38 10.84
C HIS A 276 2.64 1.55 11.65
N VAL A 277 2.15 0.84 12.66
CA VAL A 277 2.99 -0.04 13.48
C VAL A 277 2.97 -1.46 12.91
N ASP A 278 4.15 -2.03 12.67
CA ASP A 278 4.28 -3.44 12.35
C ASP A 278 4.34 -4.30 13.63
N SER A 279 4.33 -5.63 13.47
CA SER A 279 4.40 -6.58 14.59
C SER A 279 5.60 -6.37 15.52
N ASN A 280 6.75 -5.91 15.01
CA ASN A 280 7.93 -5.65 15.85
C ASN A 280 7.73 -4.39 16.70
N VAL A 281 7.14 -3.34 16.12
CA VAL A 281 6.83 -2.11 16.84
C VAL A 281 5.74 -2.34 17.89
N VAL A 282 4.71 -3.14 17.58
CA VAL A 282 3.67 -3.54 18.55
C VAL A 282 4.27 -4.27 19.74
N ASP A 283 5.12 -5.28 19.51
CA ASP A 283 5.76 -6.03 20.60
C ASP A 283 6.67 -5.13 21.46
N SER A 284 7.43 -4.25 20.83
CA SER A 284 8.30 -3.29 21.52
C SER A 284 7.49 -2.28 22.37
N MET A 285 6.39 -1.75 21.81
CA MET A 285 5.46 -0.88 22.52
C MET A 285 4.84 -1.58 23.72
N TRP A 286 4.44 -2.84 23.56
CA TRP A 286 3.85 -3.63 24.64
C TRP A 286 4.84 -3.94 25.76
N ALA A 287 6.06 -4.32 25.42
CA ALA A 287 7.13 -4.52 26.40
C ALA A 287 7.40 -3.23 27.19
N PHE A 288 7.47 -2.10 26.49
CA PHE A 288 7.68 -0.80 27.11
C PHE A 288 6.51 -0.40 28.02
N GLU A 289 5.27 -0.53 27.56
CA GLU A 289 4.07 -0.19 28.33
C GLU A 289 4.00 -0.96 29.65
N LYS A 290 4.29 -2.27 29.63
CA LYS A 290 4.35 -3.09 30.85
C LYS A 290 5.40 -2.59 31.83
N GLN A 291 6.59 -2.23 31.35
CA GLN A 291 7.64 -1.67 32.19
C GLN A 291 7.22 -0.29 32.75
N PHE A 292 6.60 0.53 31.89
CA PHE A 292 6.19 1.88 32.22
C PHE A 292 5.03 1.93 33.21
N ALA A 293 4.18 0.90 33.27
CA ALA A 293 3.07 0.81 34.22
C ALA A 293 3.48 1.06 35.69
N ALA A 294 4.74 0.78 36.05
CA ALA A 294 5.29 1.07 37.38
C ALA A 294 5.31 2.58 37.73
N GLN A 295 5.27 3.47 36.74
CA GLN A 295 5.32 4.94 36.93
C GLN A 295 4.00 5.53 37.42
N GLN A 296 2.89 4.79 37.36
CA GLN A 296 1.56 5.22 37.84
C GLN A 296 1.10 6.59 37.32
N ARG A 297 1.47 6.93 36.08
CA ARG A 297 1.03 8.14 35.38
C ARG A 297 0.77 7.83 33.90
N PRO A 298 0.04 8.70 33.18
CA PRO A 298 -0.15 8.51 31.74
C PRO A 298 1.18 8.43 30.98
N LEU A 299 1.23 7.53 29.99
CA LEU A 299 2.34 7.45 29.05
C LEU A 299 2.31 8.67 28.11
N LEU A 300 3.34 9.49 28.12
CA LEU A 300 3.42 10.70 27.32
C LEU A 300 4.32 10.49 26.10
N PHE A 301 4.19 11.34 25.09
CA PHE A 301 5.08 11.29 23.93
C PHE A 301 6.56 11.45 24.29
N LYS A 302 6.92 12.27 25.28
CA LYS A 302 8.32 12.34 25.76
C LYS A 302 8.88 10.97 26.17
N ASP A 303 8.02 10.11 26.74
CA ASP A 303 8.43 8.80 27.24
C ASP A 303 8.66 7.84 26.06
N LEU A 304 7.85 7.96 24.99
CA LEU A 304 8.13 7.29 23.72
C LEU A 304 9.44 7.77 23.10
N TYR A 305 9.71 9.08 23.13
CA TYR A 305 10.97 9.64 22.61
C TYR A 305 12.16 9.04 23.35
N GLU A 306 12.16 9.10 24.69
CA GLU A 306 13.25 8.59 25.52
C GLU A 306 13.48 7.07 25.36
N HIS A 307 12.43 6.30 25.06
CA HIS A 307 12.52 4.85 24.86
C HIS A 307 12.92 4.45 23.43
N PHE A 308 12.20 4.96 22.43
CA PHE A 308 12.35 4.54 21.03
C PHE A 308 13.43 5.31 20.27
N LEU A 309 13.86 6.47 20.76
CA LEU A 309 14.98 7.21 20.20
C LEU A 309 16.18 7.09 21.16
N PRO A 310 17.24 6.34 20.78
CA PRO A 310 18.34 6.02 21.68
C PRO A 310 19.09 7.26 22.20
N GLN A 311 19.56 7.16 23.44
CA GLN A 311 20.73 7.90 23.89
C GLN A 311 21.94 7.49 23.05
N GLY A 312 22.63 8.44 22.41
CA GLY A 312 23.73 8.16 21.49
C GLY A 312 23.41 8.42 20.01
N LEU A 313 22.31 9.14 19.71
CA LEU A 313 22.23 9.87 18.44
C LEU A 313 23.55 10.65 18.27
N PRO A 314 24.23 10.51 17.12
CA PRO A 314 25.49 11.20 16.92
C PRO A 314 25.22 12.70 16.98
N SER A 315 26.08 13.47 17.66
CA SER A 315 25.96 14.93 17.76
C SER A 315 25.96 15.62 16.39
N SER A 316 26.44 14.93 15.36
CA SER A 316 26.33 15.29 13.96
C SER A 316 26.27 14.03 13.11
N ARG A 317 25.44 14.03 12.07
CA ARG A 317 25.39 13.00 11.04
C ARG A 317 25.38 13.68 9.68
N SER A 318 26.37 13.39 8.85
CA SER A 318 26.35 13.79 7.44
C SER A 318 25.22 13.07 6.70
N GLU A 319 24.58 13.75 5.75
CA GLU A 319 23.48 13.18 4.95
C GLU A 319 22.28 12.70 5.78
N TRP A 320 22.01 13.35 6.93
CA TRP A 320 20.80 13.06 7.70
C TRP A 320 19.58 13.65 6.98
N ASP A 321 18.67 12.78 6.56
CA ASP A 321 17.32 13.15 6.11
C ASP A 321 16.32 12.86 7.24
N ASN A 322 15.81 13.92 7.88
CA ASN A 322 14.81 13.80 8.94
C ASN A 322 13.38 13.69 8.38
N ARG A 323 13.23 13.57 7.05
CA ARG A 323 11.96 13.55 6.32
C ARG A 323 11.09 14.77 6.57
N CYS A 324 11.68 15.89 7.02
CA CYS A 324 10.94 17.12 7.24
C CYS A 324 10.35 17.62 5.91
N PRO A 325 9.02 17.75 5.78
CA PRO A 325 8.39 18.23 4.56
C PRO A 325 8.53 19.76 4.37
N GLY A 326 9.11 20.47 5.35
CA GLY A 326 9.33 21.92 5.34
C GLY A 326 10.81 22.32 5.33
N SER A 327 11.08 23.57 4.92
CA SER A 327 12.41 24.19 4.97
C SER A 327 12.89 24.40 6.41
N VAL A 328 14.16 24.07 6.64
CA VAL A 328 14.99 24.26 7.83
C VAL A 328 14.45 25.28 8.85
N PHE A 329 14.16 24.84 10.08
CA PHE A 329 13.99 25.73 11.23
C PHE A 329 15.38 26.18 11.72
N ASP A 330 15.73 27.44 11.51
CA ASP A 330 16.88 28.10 12.13
C ASP A 330 16.46 28.52 13.55
N ILE A 331 16.99 27.85 14.58
CA ILE A 331 16.76 28.22 15.98
C ILE A 331 17.52 29.52 16.22
N ARG A 332 16.83 30.67 16.15
CA ARG A 332 17.36 31.94 16.63
C ARG A 332 16.80 32.26 18.00
N ASP A 333 17.70 32.70 18.87
CA ASP A 333 17.47 33.12 20.26
C ASP A 333 16.25 34.04 20.45
N PRO A 334 15.64 34.04 21.64
CA PRO A 334 14.47 34.86 21.94
C PRO A 334 14.81 36.35 21.82
N LEU A 335 13.97 37.09 21.09
CA LEU A 335 14.05 38.55 21.00
C LEU A 335 13.75 39.21 22.35
N PRO A 336 14.37 40.35 22.69
CA PRO A 336 14.12 41.05 23.95
C PRO A 336 12.71 41.63 24.04
N GLU A 337 12.16 41.63 25.26
CA GLU A 337 10.91 42.30 25.62
C GLU A 337 10.97 43.82 25.39
N ASP A 338 9.77 44.36 25.16
CA ASP A 338 9.36 45.76 25.13
C ASP A 338 9.67 46.62 23.88
N THR A 339 8.66 46.73 23.01
CA THR A 339 8.33 48.04 22.42
C THR A 339 6.82 48.17 22.12
N LYS A 340 6.23 49.26 22.63
CA LYS A 340 4.80 49.62 22.57
C LYS A 340 4.25 49.64 21.14
N MET A 341 3.11 48.99 20.94
CA MET A 341 2.32 49.02 19.70
C MET A 341 1.66 50.40 19.48
N SER A 342 1.94 51.01 18.33
CA SER A 342 1.07 52.02 17.70
C SER A 342 0.14 51.35 16.70
N ASN A 343 -1.14 51.74 16.71
CA ASN A 343 -2.27 51.13 15.99
C ASN A 343 -2.33 51.45 14.48
N GLU A 344 -1.26 51.19 13.72
CA GLU A 344 -1.33 51.04 12.27
C GLU A 344 -0.36 49.93 11.86
N ALA A 345 -0.87 48.83 11.28
CA ALA A 345 -0.03 47.73 10.84
C ALA A 345 0.80 48.19 9.62
N PRO A 346 2.14 48.25 9.69
CA PRO A 346 2.95 48.40 8.50
C PRO A 346 2.81 47.10 7.69
N GLU A 347 2.53 47.17 6.39
CA GLU A 347 2.65 46.00 5.51
C GLU A 347 4.03 45.38 5.75
N CYS A 348 4.05 44.12 6.18
CA CYS A 348 5.28 43.44 6.55
C CYS A 348 6.26 43.53 5.36
N PRO A 349 7.46 44.12 5.53
CA PRO A 349 8.38 44.41 4.43
C PRO A 349 8.90 43.14 3.75
N PHE A 350 8.67 41.98 4.37
CA PHE A 350 9.03 40.67 3.85
C PHE A 350 7.89 40.01 3.06
N LEU A 351 6.65 40.49 3.12
CA LEU A 351 5.52 39.91 2.38
C LEU A 351 5.79 39.77 0.87
N PRO A 352 6.37 40.77 0.17
CA PRO A 352 6.72 40.61 -1.25
C PRO A 352 7.73 39.49 -1.52
N ILE A 353 8.64 39.23 -0.57
CA ILE A 353 9.63 38.16 -0.67
C ILE A 353 8.94 36.80 -0.49
N PHE A 354 8.05 36.66 0.50
CA PHE A 354 7.26 35.45 0.69
C PHE A 354 6.31 35.17 -0.47
N GLU A 355 5.75 36.21 -1.09
CA GLU A 355 4.94 36.08 -2.30
C GLU A 355 5.76 35.56 -3.50
N THR A 356 7.01 35.99 -3.60
CA THR A 356 7.95 35.46 -4.61
C THR A 356 8.25 33.99 -4.34
N PHE A 357 8.55 33.61 -3.10
CA PHE A 357 8.81 32.22 -2.73
C PHE A 357 7.58 31.33 -2.94
N ARG A 358 6.38 31.80 -2.57
CA ARG A 358 5.12 31.10 -2.82
C ARG A 358 4.98 30.79 -4.31
N LYS A 359 5.14 31.79 -5.17
CA LYS A 359 5.05 31.61 -6.61
C LYS A 359 6.07 30.59 -7.13
N GLU A 360 7.33 30.66 -6.68
CA GLU A 360 8.37 29.71 -7.08
C GLU A 360 8.05 28.27 -6.65
N ILE A 361 7.53 28.09 -5.43
CA ILE A 361 7.15 26.78 -4.87
C ILE A 361 5.92 26.22 -5.60
N ASP A 362 4.91 27.05 -5.86
CA ASP A 362 3.70 26.64 -6.58
C ASP A 362 4.06 26.19 -8.01
N GLU A 363 4.87 26.97 -8.73
CA GLU A 363 5.36 26.58 -10.06
C GLU A 363 6.21 25.29 -10.01
N HIS A 364 6.98 25.08 -8.94
CA HIS A 364 7.73 23.84 -8.74
C HIS A 364 6.79 22.64 -8.56
N HIS A 365 5.77 22.76 -7.71
CA HIS A 365 4.79 21.69 -7.50
C HIS A 365 4.00 21.37 -8.77
N GLU A 366 3.57 22.38 -9.52
CA GLU A 366 2.89 22.17 -10.80
C GLU A 366 3.76 21.42 -11.81
N ARG A 367 5.05 21.80 -11.95
CA ARG A 367 6.02 21.09 -12.80
C ARG A 367 6.19 19.64 -12.36
N ARG A 368 6.38 19.43 -11.04
CA ARG A 368 6.56 18.10 -10.45
C ARG A 368 5.36 17.20 -10.75
N GLU A 369 4.14 17.69 -10.56
CA GLU A 369 2.92 16.90 -10.82
C GLU A 369 2.73 16.59 -12.31
N ARG A 370 3.07 17.51 -13.21
CA ARG A 370 3.08 17.23 -14.66
C ARG A 370 4.06 16.11 -15.01
N VAL A 371 5.28 16.13 -14.47
CA VAL A 371 6.29 15.08 -14.68
C VAL A 371 5.80 13.73 -14.14
N ILE A 372 5.24 13.69 -12.93
CA ILE A 372 4.70 12.46 -12.31
C ILE A 372 3.58 11.87 -13.16
N LYS A 373 2.64 12.70 -13.60
CA LYS A 373 1.53 12.26 -14.45
C LYS A 373 2.03 11.70 -15.77
N ALA A 374 2.93 12.40 -16.45
CA ALA A 374 3.52 11.93 -17.69
C ALA A 374 4.30 10.63 -17.50
N SER A 375 5.07 10.48 -16.42
CA SER A 375 5.78 9.24 -16.10
C SER A 375 4.83 8.06 -15.98
N ARG A 376 3.72 8.21 -15.24
CA ARG A 376 2.70 7.15 -15.07
C ARG A 376 2.07 6.75 -16.41
N ASP A 377 1.74 7.72 -17.24
CA ASP A 377 1.15 7.48 -18.56
C ASP A 377 2.15 6.78 -19.51
N ILE A 378 3.43 7.18 -19.50
CA ILE A 378 4.50 6.52 -20.26
C ILE A 378 4.68 5.06 -19.81
N THR A 379 4.68 4.80 -18.51
CA THR A 379 4.73 3.44 -17.96
C THR A 379 3.55 2.60 -18.46
N ALA A 380 2.32 3.14 -18.38
CA ALA A 380 1.13 2.43 -18.83
C ALA A 380 1.19 2.08 -20.33
N SER A 381 1.58 3.05 -21.17
CA SER A 381 1.74 2.84 -22.61
C SER A 381 2.86 1.86 -22.96
N SER A 382 3.99 1.89 -22.24
CA SER A 382 5.11 0.97 -22.43
C SER A 382 4.74 -0.47 -22.08
N LYS A 383 3.97 -0.69 -21.00
CA LYS A 383 3.40 -2.01 -20.67
C LYS A 383 2.53 -2.56 -21.80
N LYS A 384 1.67 -1.73 -22.40
CA LYS A 384 0.82 -2.16 -23.52
C LYS A 384 1.63 -2.57 -24.75
N ILE A 385 2.75 -1.89 -25.01
CA ILE A 385 3.70 -2.29 -26.05
C ILE A 385 4.29 -3.68 -25.73
N ILE A 386 4.81 -3.88 -24.50
CA ILE A 386 5.37 -5.16 -24.05
C ILE A 386 4.35 -6.31 -24.18
N PHE A 387 3.12 -6.12 -23.70
CA PHE A 387 2.05 -7.12 -23.84
C PHE A 387 1.77 -7.51 -25.30
N THR A 388 1.85 -6.54 -26.21
CA THR A 388 1.62 -6.80 -27.63
C THR A 388 2.81 -7.53 -28.25
N LEU A 389 4.04 -7.21 -27.85
CA LEU A 389 5.27 -7.89 -28.28
C LEU A 389 5.32 -9.36 -27.84
N HIS A 390 4.76 -9.70 -26.68
CA HIS A 390 4.63 -11.10 -26.22
C HIS A 390 3.75 -12.00 -27.10
N ARG A 391 3.09 -11.45 -28.12
CA ARG A 391 2.38 -12.24 -29.13
C ARG A 391 3.32 -12.85 -30.17
N LEU A 392 4.56 -12.35 -30.25
CA LEU A 392 5.58 -12.89 -31.14
C LEU A 392 6.16 -14.19 -30.61
N ARG A 393 6.78 -14.99 -31.49
CA ARG A 393 7.37 -16.29 -31.14
C ARG A 393 8.78 -16.49 -31.69
N THR A 394 9.27 -15.55 -32.48
CA THR A 394 10.56 -15.61 -33.18
C THR A 394 11.37 -14.36 -32.88
N ILE A 395 12.70 -14.52 -32.90
CA ILE A 395 13.68 -13.46 -32.71
C ILE A 395 14.39 -13.23 -34.06
N GLY A 396 14.84 -12.00 -34.31
CA GLY A 396 15.61 -11.65 -35.51
C GLY A 396 14.74 -11.48 -36.76
N GLN A 397 13.48 -11.02 -36.58
CA GLN A 397 12.55 -10.77 -37.67
C GLN A 397 11.90 -9.39 -37.50
N PRO A 398 11.66 -8.63 -38.58
CA PRO A 398 10.92 -7.37 -38.51
C PRO A 398 9.55 -7.55 -37.84
N LEU A 399 9.08 -6.53 -37.11
CA LEU A 399 7.75 -6.57 -36.53
C LEU A 399 6.66 -6.75 -37.60
N PRO A 400 5.72 -7.68 -37.42
CA PRO A 400 4.55 -7.79 -38.30
C PRO A 400 3.70 -6.52 -38.27
N ASP A 401 3.12 -6.15 -39.41
CA ASP A 401 2.25 -4.97 -39.55
C ASP A 401 1.14 -4.88 -38.50
N LEU A 402 0.58 -6.02 -38.09
CA LEU A 402 -0.45 -6.08 -37.05
C LEU A 402 0.06 -5.54 -35.71
N ILE A 403 1.28 -5.93 -35.32
CA ILE A 403 1.93 -5.52 -34.08
C ILE A 403 2.34 -4.05 -34.18
N THR A 404 2.94 -3.65 -35.31
CA THR A 404 3.30 -2.26 -35.58
C THR A 404 2.09 -1.33 -35.50
N LYS A 405 0.96 -1.71 -36.11
CA LYS A 405 -0.30 -0.95 -36.03
C LYS A 405 -0.87 -0.90 -34.63
N ALA A 406 -0.80 -2.00 -33.88
CA ALA A 406 -1.30 -2.07 -32.50
C ALA A 406 -0.45 -1.23 -31.54
N ASN A 407 0.87 -1.16 -31.73
CA ASN A 407 1.79 -0.39 -30.88
C ASN A 407 1.82 1.10 -31.20
N LYS A 408 1.53 1.48 -32.45
CA LYS A 408 1.52 2.88 -32.91
C LYS A 408 0.81 3.88 -31.98
N PRO A 409 -0.43 3.64 -31.49
CA PRO A 409 -1.08 4.58 -30.59
C PRO A 409 -0.33 4.77 -29.25
N TYR A 410 0.27 3.71 -28.71
CA TYR A 410 1.04 3.79 -27.46
C TYR A 410 2.35 4.54 -27.66
N THR A 411 3.05 4.32 -28.77
CA THR A 411 4.23 5.10 -29.12
C THR A 411 3.89 6.58 -29.30
N ALA A 412 2.78 6.90 -29.96
CA ALA A 412 2.32 8.28 -30.15
C ALA A 412 1.95 8.97 -28.82
N ASP A 413 1.36 8.23 -27.88
CA ASP A 413 1.09 8.72 -26.54
C ASP A 413 2.38 9.04 -25.79
N ILE A 414 3.35 8.13 -25.79
CA ILE A 414 4.68 8.34 -25.18
C ILE A 414 5.37 9.57 -25.79
N THR A 415 5.39 9.70 -27.13
CA THR A 415 5.89 10.89 -27.84
C THR A 415 5.24 12.16 -27.33
N THR A 416 3.92 12.15 -27.17
CA THR A 416 3.15 13.31 -26.69
C THR A 416 3.54 13.67 -25.25
N LYS A 417 3.65 12.67 -24.36
CA LYS A 417 4.01 12.88 -22.95
C LYS A 417 5.45 13.37 -22.79
N LEU A 418 6.41 12.76 -23.48
CA LEU A 418 7.82 13.18 -23.45
C LEU A 418 8.00 14.57 -24.06
N THR A 419 7.27 14.91 -25.11
CA THR A 419 7.29 16.26 -25.69
C THR A 419 6.71 17.30 -24.72
N LEU A 420 5.62 16.96 -24.03
CA LEU A 420 4.96 17.85 -23.06
C LEU A 420 5.89 18.23 -21.90
N ILE A 421 6.61 17.25 -21.34
CA ILE A 421 7.47 17.48 -20.17
C ILE A 421 8.92 17.83 -20.52
N GLY A 422 9.30 17.75 -21.80
CA GLY A 422 10.64 18.10 -22.27
C GLY A 422 11.15 19.42 -21.70
N PRO A 423 10.39 20.54 -21.78
CA PRO A 423 10.79 21.82 -21.19
C PRO A 423 10.97 21.80 -19.66
N ASP A 424 10.15 21.01 -18.96
CA ASP A 424 10.18 20.90 -17.49
C ASP A 424 11.41 20.11 -16.99
N LEU A 425 12.08 19.36 -17.88
CA LEU A 425 13.25 18.51 -17.58
C LEU A 425 14.57 19.09 -18.10
N GLN A 426 14.67 20.40 -18.31
CA GLN A 426 15.89 21.05 -18.80
C GLN A 426 16.76 21.61 -17.67
N GLY A 427 18.08 21.68 -17.91
CA GLY A 427 19.04 22.27 -16.97
C GLY A 427 18.98 21.60 -15.60
N ARG A 428 18.94 22.41 -14.52
CA ARG A 428 18.90 21.89 -13.14
C ARG A 428 17.64 21.08 -12.82
N ASN A 429 16.58 21.25 -13.61
CA ASN A 429 15.35 20.50 -13.41
C ASN A 429 15.45 19.05 -13.89
N ALA A 430 16.40 18.74 -14.79
CA ALA A 430 16.69 17.37 -15.21
C ALA A 430 17.02 16.50 -13.98
N ASP A 431 17.98 16.95 -13.16
CA ASP A 431 18.38 16.24 -11.94
C ASP A 431 17.29 16.33 -10.85
N ARG A 432 16.67 17.50 -10.69
CA ARG A 432 15.64 17.73 -9.66
C ARG A 432 14.43 16.81 -9.82
N TYR A 433 14.01 16.55 -11.06
CA TYR A 433 12.85 15.72 -11.36
C TYR A 433 13.22 14.33 -11.90
N ALA A 434 14.50 13.96 -11.89
CA ALA A 434 14.99 12.66 -12.39
C ALA A 434 14.22 11.49 -11.76
N ARG A 435 14.02 11.53 -10.43
CA ARG A 435 13.27 10.47 -9.73
C ARG A 435 11.81 10.36 -10.15
N GLN A 436 11.16 11.49 -10.48
CA GLN A 436 9.75 11.51 -10.86
C GLN A 436 9.50 10.93 -12.25
N ILE A 437 10.47 11.07 -13.17
CA ILE A 437 10.37 10.54 -14.53
C ILE A 437 11.01 9.14 -14.70
N SER A 438 11.89 8.76 -13.77
CA SER A 438 12.67 7.52 -13.79
C SER A 438 11.83 6.28 -14.08
N SER A 439 10.71 6.09 -13.37
CA SER A 439 9.80 4.95 -13.58
C SER A 439 9.27 4.86 -15.02
N GLY A 440 8.94 5.99 -15.64
CA GLY A 440 8.47 6.04 -17.03
C GLY A 440 9.59 5.69 -18.01
N LEU A 441 10.81 6.20 -17.79
CA LEU A 441 11.95 5.93 -18.64
C LEU A 441 12.42 4.48 -18.53
N GLN A 442 12.47 3.90 -17.33
CA GLN A 442 12.83 2.50 -17.11
C GLN A 442 11.92 1.55 -17.88
N GLU A 443 10.59 1.72 -17.74
CA GLU A 443 9.60 0.89 -18.45
C GLU A 443 9.65 1.11 -19.98
N TYR A 444 9.91 2.34 -20.42
CA TYR A 444 10.11 2.60 -21.84
C TYR A 444 11.37 1.90 -22.38
N ILE A 445 12.48 1.92 -21.63
CA ILE A 445 13.71 1.21 -22.00
C ILE A 445 13.50 -0.30 -22.01
N GLU A 446 12.73 -0.85 -21.07
CA GLU A 446 12.33 -2.25 -21.08
C GLU A 446 11.59 -2.58 -22.39
N ALA A 447 10.56 -1.81 -22.75
CA ALA A 447 9.77 -2.00 -23.95
C ALA A 447 10.61 -1.86 -25.24
N ALA A 448 11.42 -0.81 -25.33
CA ALA A 448 12.28 -0.53 -26.49
C ALA A 448 13.36 -1.60 -26.66
N SER A 449 13.98 -2.03 -25.55
CA SER A 449 14.99 -3.10 -25.57
C SER A 449 14.37 -4.44 -25.94
N PHE A 450 13.16 -4.73 -25.46
CA PHE A 450 12.44 -5.95 -25.83
C PHE A 450 12.07 -5.98 -27.30
N GLN A 451 11.53 -4.87 -27.82
CA GLN A 451 11.25 -4.75 -29.24
C GLN A 451 12.51 -4.94 -30.08
N TYR A 452 13.58 -4.19 -29.77
CA TYR A 452 14.84 -4.24 -30.49
C TYR A 452 15.46 -5.63 -30.48
N TYR A 453 15.38 -6.33 -29.34
CA TYR A 453 15.84 -7.70 -29.21
C TYR A 453 15.04 -8.66 -30.10
N LEU A 454 13.71 -8.55 -30.14
CA LEU A 454 12.89 -9.37 -31.03
C LEU A 454 13.17 -9.11 -32.51
N GLU A 455 13.51 -7.88 -32.89
CA GLU A 455 13.81 -7.52 -34.28
C GLU A 455 15.23 -7.93 -34.71
N THR A 456 16.22 -7.82 -33.81
CA THR A 456 17.64 -7.92 -34.17
C THR A 456 18.39 -9.08 -33.53
N GLY A 457 17.86 -9.67 -32.45
CA GLY A 457 18.56 -10.63 -31.61
C GLY A 457 19.78 -10.03 -30.89
N THR A 458 19.80 -8.72 -30.68
CA THR A 458 20.88 -8.01 -29.99
C THR A 458 20.34 -7.03 -28.96
N LEU A 459 21.19 -6.63 -28.01
CA LEU A 459 20.83 -5.66 -26.97
C LEU A 459 20.82 -4.24 -27.54
N LEU A 460 19.78 -3.47 -27.22
CA LEU A 460 19.73 -2.03 -27.51
C LEU A 460 20.80 -1.33 -26.67
N THR A 461 21.80 -0.69 -27.30
CA THR A 461 22.88 0.01 -26.58
C THR A 461 22.39 1.30 -25.95
N TYR A 462 23.08 1.80 -24.92
CA TYR A 462 22.76 3.08 -24.28
C TYR A 462 22.72 4.24 -25.28
N ALA A 463 23.69 4.32 -26.20
CA ALA A 463 23.72 5.39 -27.20
C ALA A 463 22.47 5.39 -28.09
N ASN A 464 22.04 4.20 -28.54
CA ASN A 464 20.83 4.06 -29.35
C ASN A 464 19.57 4.27 -28.53
N ALA A 465 19.52 3.79 -27.28
CA ALA A 465 18.42 4.02 -26.35
C ALA A 465 18.23 5.52 -26.08
N SER A 466 19.32 6.23 -25.79
CA SER A 466 19.33 7.68 -25.58
C SER A 466 18.83 8.42 -26.81
N GLU A 467 19.30 8.05 -28.00
CA GLU A 467 18.82 8.68 -29.24
C GLU A 467 17.33 8.38 -29.48
N THR A 468 16.86 7.19 -29.13
CA THR A 468 15.45 6.83 -29.28
C THR A 468 14.58 7.69 -28.36
N VAL A 469 14.95 7.87 -27.09
CA VAL A 469 14.23 8.77 -26.16
C VAL A 469 14.21 10.21 -26.69
N ARG A 470 15.35 10.72 -27.18
CA ARG A 470 15.43 12.07 -27.77
C ARG A 470 14.55 12.22 -29.01
N SER A 471 14.49 11.19 -29.86
CA SER A 471 13.69 11.20 -31.09
C SER A 471 12.18 11.21 -30.82
N LEU A 472 11.74 10.69 -29.67
CA LEU A 472 10.34 10.73 -29.24
C LEU A 472 9.91 12.13 -28.76
N CYS A 473 10.84 13.00 -28.40
CA CYS A 473 10.53 14.40 -28.15
C CYS A 473 10.46 15.13 -29.50
N THR A 474 9.27 15.56 -29.94
CA THR A 474 9.13 16.32 -31.20
C THR A 474 9.41 17.81 -31.04
N GLY A 475 9.41 18.32 -29.80
CA GLY A 475 9.78 19.71 -29.46
C GLY A 475 11.30 19.95 -29.40
N GLU A 476 11.71 21.21 -29.20
CA GLU A 476 13.12 21.60 -29.09
C GLU A 476 13.79 21.07 -27.81
N ALA A 477 13.05 21.06 -26.68
CA ALA A 477 13.52 20.53 -25.41
C ALA A 477 13.44 18.99 -25.40
N LYS A 478 14.60 18.33 -25.40
CA LYS A 478 14.72 16.87 -25.42
C LYS A 478 14.88 16.32 -24.01
N VAL A 479 14.24 15.21 -23.71
CA VAL A 479 14.47 14.44 -22.48
C VAL A 479 15.74 13.61 -22.66
N GLU A 480 16.64 13.69 -21.69
CA GLU A 480 17.87 12.88 -21.67
C GLU A 480 17.64 11.60 -20.87
N LEU A 481 18.19 10.49 -21.36
CA LEU A 481 18.16 9.20 -20.65
C LEU A 481 19.37 9.11 -19.71
N GLY A 482 19.14 8.82 -18.43
CA GLY A 482 20.21 8.53 -17.49
C GLY A 482 20.77 7.12 -17.63
N TYR A 483 22.05 6.92 -17.31
CA TYR A 483 22.65 5.58 -17.25
C TYR A 483 21.94 4.67 -16.24
N GLU A 484 21.48 5.24 -15.12
CA GLU A 484 20.76 4.50 -14.08
C GLU A 484 19.43 3.95 -14.60
N ASP A 485 18.62 4.80 -15.24
CA ASP A 485 17.33 4.38 -15.82
C ASP A 485 17.50 3.33 -16.93
N TYR A 486 18.54 3.49 -17.76
CA TYR A 486 18.86 2.50 -18.78
C TYR A 486 19.19 1.14 -18.17
N ILE A 487 20.09 1.11 -17.18
CA ILE A 487 20.48 -0.15 -16.51
C ILE A 487 19.30 -0.78 -15.77
N LEU A 488 18.50 0.01 -15.05
CA LEU A 488 17.35 -0.50 -14.31
C LEU A 488 16.29 -1.06 -15.26
N GLY A 489 16.03 -0.41 -16.40
CA GLY A 489 15.18 -0.95 -17.46
C GLY A 489 15.74 -2.23 -18.11
N LEU A 490 17.06 -2.37 -18.20
CA LEU A 490 17.68 -3.61 -18.70
C LEU A 490 17.46 -4.80 -17.75
N TYR A 491 17.43 -4.57 -16.44
CA TYR A 491 17.10 -5.63 -15.48
C TYR A 491 15.68 -6.15 -15.71
N ASP A 492 14.70 -5.26 -15.86
CA ASP A 492 13.31 -5.67 -16.10
C ASP A 492 13.14 -6.36 -17.46
N PHE A 493 13.83 -5.87 -18.50
CA PHE A 493 13.90 -6.50 -19.81
C PHE A 493 14.34 -7.98 -19.73
N THR A 494 15.23 -8.36 -18.82
CA THR A 494 15.60 -9.78 -18.66
C THR A 494 14.42 -10.67 -18.26
N GLY A 495 13.48 -10.11 -17.48
CA GLY A 495 12.22 -10.78 -17.10
C GLY A 495 11.31 -11.00 -18.31
N GLU A 496 11.21 -10.02 -19.21
CA GLU A 496 10.39 -10.14 -20.42
C GLU A 496 11.01 -11.14 -21.41
N VAL A 497 12.33 -11.15 -21.56
CA VAL A 497 13.03 -12.18 -22.37
C VAL A 497 12.80 -13.57 -21.78
N MET A 498 12.83 -13.73 -20.46
CA MET A 498 12.49 -15.00 -19.80
C MET A 498 11.05 -15.42 -20.11
N LYS A 499 10.06 -14.54 -19.89
CA LYS A 499 8.64 -14.84 -20.17
C LYS A 499 8.41 -15.26 -21.62
N PHE A 500 9.04 -14.53 -22.55
CA PHE A 500 9.03 -14.86 -23.97
C PHE A 500 9.64 -16.24 -24.22
N GLY A 501 10.83 -16.51 -23.67
CA GLY A 501 11.56 -17.76 -23.83
C GLY A 501 10.77 -18.97 -23.34
N ILE A 502 10.18 -18.89 -22.15
CA ILE A 502 9.32 -19.95 -21.60
C ILE A 502 8.12 -20.21 -22.51
N THR A 503 7.43 -19.15 -22.93
CA THR A 503 6.22 -19.26 -23.77
C THR A 503 6.54 -19.83 -25.15
N ALA A 504 7.63 -19.37 -25.76
CA ALA A 504 8.08 -19.86 -27.06
C ALA A 504 8.49 -21.33 -26.96
N MET A 505 9.28 -21.71 -25.95
CA MET A 505 9.69 -23.10 -25.70
C MET A 505 8.51 -24.03 -25.46
N ALA A 506 7.50 -23.60 -24.69
CA ALA A 506 6.29 -24.38 -24.45
C ALA A 506 5.48 -24.63 -25.74
N THR A 507 5.55 -23.70 -26.71
CA THR A 507 4.79 -23.78 -27.96
C THR A 507 5.56 -24.51 -29.07
N SER A 508 6.86 -24.23 -29.23
CA SER A 508 7.68 -24.75 -30.32
C SER A 508 8.46 -26.02 -29.95
N GLY A 509 8.57 -26.34 -28.66
CA GLY A 509 9.40 -27.43 -28.15
C GLY A 509 10.91 -27.21 -28.29
N THR A 510 11.35 -26.02 -28.71
CA THR A 510 12.76 -25.68 -28.91
C THR A 510 13.08 -24.29 -28.36
N ILE A 511 14.31 -24.09 -27.92
CA ILE A 511 14.75 -22.77 -27.46
C ILE A 511 14.84 -21.78 -28.63
N PRO A 512 14.33 -20.54 -28.50
CA PRO A 512 14.48 -19.53 -29.53
C PRO A 512 15.95 -19.25 -29.88
N ILE A 513 16.23 -19.23 -31.18
CA ILE A 513 17.53 -18.86 -31.75
C ILE A 513 17.54 -17.35 -31.96
N SER A 514 18.53 -16.67 -31.40
CA SER A 514 18.70 -15.22 -31.47
C SER A 514 19.79 -14.78 -32.47
N GLY A 515 20.52 -15.73 -33.03
CA GLY A 515 21.49 -15.49 -34.10
C GLY A 515 22.33 -16.73 -34.39
N PRO A 516 23.32 -16.63 -35.30
CA PRO A 516 24.21 -17.74 -35.62
C PRO A 516 24.93 -18.26 -34.36
N GLY A 517 24.61 -19.49 -33.94
CA GLY A 517 25.18 -20.11 -32.74
C GLY A 517 24.74 -19.49 -31.40
N ARG A 518 23.78 -18.55 -31.41
CA ARG A 518 23.24 -17.91 -30.19
C ARG A 518 21.79 -18.29 -29.96
N THR A 519 21.47 -18.53 -28.70
CA THR A 519 20.13 -18.80 -28.19
C THR A 519 19.70 -17.71 -27.22
N LEU A 520 18.40 -17.65 -26.94
CA LEU A 520 17.87 -16.79 -25.89
C LEU A 520 18.56 -17.01 -24.54
N LEU A 521 18.88 -18.27 -24.18
CA LEU A 521 19.56 -18.58 -22.92
C LEU A 521 21.01 -18.09 -22.91
N THR A 522 21.74 -18.20 -24.03
CA THR A 522 23.11 -17.68 -24.09
C THR A 522 23.12 -16.15 -23.96
N ASP A 523 22.13 -15.47 -24.52
CA ASP A 523 22.00 -14.02 -24.39
C ASP A 523 21.64 -13.61 -22.96
N LEU A 524 20.69 -14.30 -22.32
CA LEU A 524 20.33 -14.07 -20.91
C LEU A 524 21.52 -14.29 -19.96
N ARG A 525 22.33 -15.32 -20.20
CA ARG A 525 23.56 -15.57 -19.43
C ARG A 525 24.60 -14.48 -19.65
N ALA A 526 24.77 -14.00 -20.88
CA ALA A 526 25.66 -12.90 -21.19
C ALA A 526 25.21 -11.58 -20.55
N LEU A 527 23.90 -11.29 -20.56
CA LEU A 527 23.30 -10.14 -19.90
C LEU A 527 23.51 -10.20 -18.38
N ARG A 528 23.24 -11.36 -17.77
CA ARG A 528 23.50 -11.57 -16.35
C ARG A 528 24.97 -11.32 -16.01
N ALA A 529 25.90 -11.91 -16.75
CA ALA A 529 27.33 -11.73 -16.50
C ALA A 529 27.76 -10.26 -16.64
N GLY A 530 27.23 -9.55 -17.64
CA GLY A 530 27.47 -8.12 -17.83
C GLY A 530 26.93 -7.28 -16.66
N LEU A 531 25.67 -7.49 -16.27
CA LEU A 531 24.98 -6.73 -15.23
C LEU A 531 25.56 -7.01 -13.83
N GLU A 532 25.90 -8.26 -13.50
CA GLU A 532 26.57 -8.64 -12.24
C GLU A 532 28.03 -8.14 -12.19
N GLY A 533 28.64 -7.86 -13.34
CA GLY A 533 29.95 -7.24 -13.45
C GLY A 533 29.97 -5.76 -13.07
N VAL A 534 28.82 -5.08 -13.11
CA VAL A 534 28.74 -3.66 -12.78
C VAL A 534 28.75 -3.48 -11.25
N ARG A 535 29.54 -2.51 -10.76
CA ARG A 535 29.63 -2.16 -9.34
C ARG A 535 29.01 -0.77 -9.15
N PHE A 536 27.90 -0.71 -8.42
CA PHE A 536 27.13 0.54 -8.23
C PHE A 536 27.58 1.38 -7.02
N GLY A 537 28.63 0.97 -6.29
CA GLY A 537 29.11 1.67 -5.11
C GLY A 537 28.03 1.81 -4.03
N GLY A 538 28.20 2.74 -3.08
CA GLY A 538 27.19 3.07 -2.07
C GLY A 538 26.10 4.02 -2.57
N SER A 539 25.83 4.07 -3.88
CA SER A 539 24.82 4.97 -4.44
C SER A 539 23.41 4.54 -4.04
N LEU A 540 22.46 5.47 -4.13
CA LEU A 540 21.04 5.18 -3.84
C LEU A 540 20.47 4.09 -4.75
N VAL A 541 20.99 3.96 -5.98
CA VAL A 541 20.59 2.94 -6.97
C VAL A 541 21.09 1.54 -6.61
N ALA A 542 22.11 1.42 -5.76
CA ALA A 542 22.69 0.12 -5.41
C ALA A 542 21.66 -0.84 -4.76
N ARG A 543 20.76 -0.32 -3.91
CA ARG A 543 19.70 -1.13 -3.27
C ARG A 543 18.65 -1.62 -4.26
N GLU A 544 18.31 -0.79 -5.24
CA GLU A 544 17.32 -1.14 -6.27
C GLU A 544 17.90 -2.17 -7.24
N VAL A 545 19.17 -1.99 -7.62
CA VAL A 545 19.93 -2.97 -8.40
C VAL A 545 20.04 -4.30 -7.67
N GLU A 546 20.29 -4.33 -6.35
CA GLU A 546 20.39 -5.58 -5.60
C GLU A 546 19.10 -6.42 -5.72
N LYS A 547 17.94 -5.78 -5.54
CA LYS A 547 16.63 -6.43 -5.70
C LYS A 547 16.41 -6.91 -7.13
N LYS A 548 16.66 -6.06 -8.12
CA LYS A 548 16.47 -6.40 -9.54
C LYS A 548 17.46 -7.47 -10.02
N ALA A 549 18.68 -7.49 -9.51
CA ALA A 549 19.66 -8.52 -9.79
C ALA A 549 19.22 -9.89 -9.28
N GLU A 550 18.58 -9.97 -8.11
CA GLU A 550 18.02 -11.22 -7.62
C GLU A 550 16.91 -11.75 -8.53
N VAL A 551 15.99 -10.89 -8.96
CA VAL A 551 14.93 -11.25 -9.91
C VAL A 551 15.49 -11.72 -11.25
N MET A 552 16.55 -11.07 -11.75
CA MET A 552 17.24 -11.50 -12.97
C MET A 552 17.87 -12.89 -12.82
N ARG A 553 18.53 -13.20 -11.69
CA ARG A 553 19.11 -14.55 -11.45
C ARG A 553 18.03 -15.62 -11.55
N VAL A 554 16.92 -15.41 -10.87
CA VAL A 554 15.75 -16.31 -10.92
C VAL A 554 15.20 -16.43 -12.35
N SER A 555 15.20 -15.34 -13.11
CA SER A 555 14.75 -15.35 -14.52
C SER A 555 15.64 -16.22 -15.41
N VAL A 556 16.97 -16.13 -15.27
CA VAL A 556 17.91 -17.01 -15.98
C VAL A 556 17.68 -18.47 -15.59
N GLU A 557 17.58 -18.77 -14.29
CA GLU A 557 17.35 -20.12 -13.80
C GLU A 557 16.05 -20.74 -14.31
N LYS A 558 14.98 -19.95 -14.44
CA LYS A 558 13.70 -20.43 -14.99
C LYS A 558 13.85 -20.92 -16.42
N VAL A 559 14.58 -20.17 -17.26
CA VAL A 559 14.85 -20.58 -18.65
C VAL A 559 15.74 -21.82 -18.69
N GLU A 560 16.76 -21.91 -17.83
CA GLU A 560 17.63 -23.08 -17.72
C GLU A 560 16.84 -24.34 -17.32
N LYS A 561 16.00 -24.25 -16.30
CA LYS A 561 15.15 -25.35 -15.81
C LYS A 561 14.16 -25.79 -16.88
N ALA A 562 13.55 -24.85 -17.60
CA ALA A 562 12.63 -25.16 -18.69
C ALA A 562 13.32 -25.86 -19.85
N LEU A 563 14.51 -25.39 -20.26
CA LEU A 563 15.30 -26.05 -21.30
C LEU A 563 15.76 -27.44 -20.86
N TYR A 564 16.26 -27.58 -19.63
CA TYR A 564 16.63 -28.87 -19.04
C TYR A 564 15.46 -29.86 -19.09
N GLY A 565 14.28 -29.43 -18.65
CA GLY A 565 13.07 -30.25 -18.69
C GLY A 565 12.70 -30.69 -20.11
N LEU A 566 12.84 -29.81 -21.10
CA LEU A 566 12.61 -30.16 -22.51
C LEU A 566 13.63 -31.17 -23.03
N THR A 567 14.93 -30.97 -22.74
CA THR A 567 16.00 -31.87 -23.19
C THR A 567 15.86 -33.27 -22.58
N VAL A 568 15.58 -33.34 -21.27
CA VAL A 568 15.39 -34.63 -20.57
C VAL A 568 14.14 -35.34 -21.07
N ARG A 569 12.99 -34.65 -21.15
CA ARG A 569 11.74 -35.25 -21.66
C ARG A 569 11.85 -35.70 -23.11
N ALA A 570 12.57 -34.96 -23.96
CA ALA A 570 12.85 -35.38 -25.33
C ALA A 570 13.73 -36.64 -25.39
N GLY A 571 14.61 -36.84 -24.41
CA GLY A 571 15.41 -38.05 -24.25
C GLY A 571 14.62 -39.25 -23.70
N GLU A 572 13.65 -39.02 -22.80
CA GLU A 572 12.82 -40.06 -22.19
C GLU A 572 11.62 -40.48 -23.06
N ARG A 573 11.03 -39.55 -23.82
CA ARG A 573 9.83 -39.77 -24.65
C ARG A 573 9.98 -39.10 -26.02
N PRO A 574 10.61 -39.78 -26.99
CA PRO A 574 10.76 -39.26 -28.35
C PRO A 574 9.41 -38.99 -29.03
N LYS A 575 9.37 -38.13 -30.05
CA LYS A 575 8.16 -37.90 -30.86
C LYS A 575 7.63 -39.23 -31.42
N GLY A 576 6.39 -39.58 -31.09
CA GLY A 576 5.75 -40.85 -31.47
C GLY A 576 5.84 -41.96 -30.41
N TRP A 577 6.43 -41.67 -29.24
CA TRP A 577 6.45 -42.62 -28.12
C TRP A 577 5.04 -42.81 -27.55
N MET A 578 4.51 -44.03 -27.68
CA MET A 578 3.35 -44.48 -26.92
C MET A 578 3.83 -45.44 -25.81
N PRO A 579 3.23 -45.38 -24.61
CA PRO A 579 3.46 -46.39 -23.59
C PRO A 579 3.10 -47.76 -24.17
N SER A 580 3.96 -48.76 -23.97
CA SER A 580 3.56 -50.15 -24.23
C SER A 580 2.32 -50.48 -23.38
N GLU A 581 1.32 -51.16 -23.95
CA GLU A 581 0.02 -51.53 -23.34
C GLU A 581 0.12 -52.50 -22.13
N GLY A 582 1.13 -52.35 -21.26
CA GLY A 582 1.45 -53.31 -20.21
C GLY A 582 1.54 -52.75 -18.79
N ASP A 583 1.46 -51.43 -18.56
CA ASP A 583 1.72 -50.85 -17.22
C ASP A 583 0.52 -50.07 -16.65
N GLY A 584 -0.69 -50.48 -17.03
CA GLY A 584 -1.94 -50.07 -16.40
C GLY A 584 -2.25 -50.90 -15.15
N GLY A 585 -1.51 -50.67 -14.07
CA GLY A 585 -1.90 -51.14 -12.75
C GLY A 585 -3.27 -50.58 -12.36
N ARG A 586 -4.27 -51.46 -12.29
CA ARG A 586 -5.63 -51.20 -11.80
C ARG A 586 -5.59 -50.47 -10.46
N GLY A 587 -5.93 -49.19 -10.46
CA GLY A 587 -6.52 -48.49 -9.32
C GLY A 587 -8.03 -48.43 -9.55
N GLU A 588 -8.78 -49.08 -8.66
CA GLU A 588 -10.24 -49.17 -8.65
C GLU A 588 -10.90 -47.80 -8.74
N GLY A 589 -11.93 -47.69 -9.57
CA GLY A 589 -12.79 -46.52 -9.65
C GLY A 589 -13.96 -46.59 -8.68
N VAL A 590 -14.42 -45.41 -8.25
CA VAL A 590 -15.82 -45.06 -7.94
C VAL A 590 -15.91 -43.55 -8.24
N GLU A 591 -16.37 -43.14 -9.41
CA GLU A 591 -17.75 -42.88 -9.85
C GLU A 591 -18.38 -41.55 -9.35
N VAL A 592 -18.56 -40.69 -10.37
CA VAL A 592 -19.50 -39.57 -10.64
C VAL A 592 -19.51 -38.34 -9.76
#